data_AF-A0A0T1WRD7-F1
#
_entry.id   AF-A0A0T1WRD7-F1
#
_cell.length_a   1.000
_cell.length_b   1.000
_cell.length_c   1.000
_cell.angle_alpha   90.00
_cell.angle_beta   90.00
_cell.angle_gamma   90.00
#
_symmetry.space_group_name_H-M   'P 1'
#
loop_
_entity.id
_entity.type
_entity.pdbx_description
1 polymer ?
#
loop_
_entity_poly.entity_id
_entity_poly.type
_entity_poly.pdbx_seq_one_letter_code
_entity_poly.pdbx_strand_id
1 'polypeptide(L)'
;MALQHRIRQQPDEIVDVADWMGDPDYPYYPEGKQPKRLLTSPTGELLPFLLPNHKYLFKTPSGWQQRQIWSELIAYELSRAVGPMVPPCFLAIDSREGQVGVLMEFFYGYENEPPLRFIPGSDFIHAWLSGDYDRRRGRPHSMRANLTIARSLGISNFKEWWAKAFFFDALIGNGDRHPDNWGLLALPTGANNYGYSMAPLFDNGSSLSYGETDEQLNRLRDLDAYIRRGRHHCAAGNIAKGDRFIELCEMFLVAYKPAGIADEFMIRFTDEEITDVLSWCRNFDSPVEFSEVRADFLRSLLVRRRELLLALCADNA
;
A
#
# COMPACT_ATOMS: atom_id res chain seq x y z
N MET A 1 -7.18 10.63 -17.64
CA MET A 1 -6.83 11.34 -16.39
C MET A 1 -5.74 10.55 -15.69
N ALA A 2 -4.70 11.15 -15.12
CA ALA A 2 -3.64 10.36 -14.47
C ALA A 2 -3.98 9.94 -13.04
N LEU A 3 -3.12 9.11 -12.44
CA LEU A 3 -3.15 8.82 -11.01
C LEU A 3 -3.00 10.13 -10.22
N GLN A 4 -4.02 10.42 -9.41
CA GLN A 4 -4.07 11.59 -8.54
C GLN A 4 -4.95 11.27 -7.33
N HIS A 5 -4.87 12.09 -6.29
CA HIS A 5 -5.83 11.99 -5.20
C HIS A 5 -7.24 12.26 -5.72
N ARG A 6 -8.18 11.43 -5.26
CA ARG A 6 -9.59 11.64 -5.49
C ARG A 6 -10.17 12.46 -4.34
N ILE A 7 -11.38 12.98 -4.55
CA ILE A 7 -12.18 13.54 -3.45
C ILE A 7 -12.33 12.44 -2.39
N ARG A 8 -12.26 12.81 -1.11
CA ARG A 8 -12.43 11.85 -0.02
C ARG A 8 -13.87 11.35 -0.01
N GLN A 9 -14.05 10.04 -0.05
CA GLN A 9 -15.35 9.40 0.12
C GLN A 9 -15.99 9.83 1.44
N GLN A 10 -17.23 10.29 1.41
CA GLN A 10 -18.00 10.54 2.63
C GLN A 10 -18.61 9.24 3.17
N PRO A 11 -18.86 9.13 4.49
CA PRO A 11 -19.39 7.91 5.09
C PRO A 11 -20.74 7.42 4.53
N ASP A 12 -21.54 8.32 3.98
CA ASP A 12 -22.82 8.04 3.32
C ASP A 12 -22.69 7.70 1.82
N GLU A 13 -21.47 7.75 1.27
CA GLU A 13 -21.15 7.48 -0.13
C GLU A 13 -20.52 6.09 -0.32
N ILE A 14 -21.02 5.05 0.35
CA ILE A 14 -20.53 3.68 0.16
C ILE A 14 -20.89 3.19 -1.24
N VAL A 15 -19.88 2.76 -2.00
CA VAL A 15 -20.08 2.33 -3.40
C VAL A 15 -20.76 0.97 -3.44
N ASP A 16 -21.89 0.85 -4.13
CA ASP A 16 -22.46 -0.46 -4.47
C ASP A 16 -21.98 -0.91 -5.86
N VAL A 17 -21.34 -2.07 -5.91
CA VAL A 17 -20.75 -2.66 -7.12
C VAL A 17 -21.59 -3.78 -7.72
N ALA A 18 -22.78 -4.06 -7.18
CA ALA A 18 -23.66 -5.13 -7.61
C ALA A 18 -23.93 -5.18 -9.13
N ASP A 19 -23.98 -4.02 -9.78
CA ASP A 19 -24.29 -3.86 -11.20
C ASP A 19 -23.03 -3.63 -12.08
N TRP A 20 -21.84 -3.66 -11.48
CA TRP A 20 -20.60 -3.40 -12.21
C TRP A 20 -20.19 -4.63 -13.02
N MET A 21 -19.71 -4.40 -14.24
CA MET A 21 -19.25 -5.48 -15.09
C MET A 21 -17.88 -5.97 -14.61
N GLY A 22 -17.77 -7.29 -14.41
CA GLY A 22 -16.46 -7.93 -14.28
C GLY A 22 -15.68 -7.82 -15.58
N ASP A 23 -14.35 -7.78 -15.49
CA ASP A 23 -13.49 -7.84 -16.66
C ASP A 23 -13.77 -9.15 -17.43
N PRO A 24 -14.12 -9.09 -18.73
CA PRO A 24 -14.52 -10.27 -19.51
C PRO A 24 -13.37 -11.25 -19.74
N ASP A 25 -12.12 -10.77 -19.71
CA ASP A 25 -10.92 -11.58 -19.94
C ASP A 25 -10.33 -12.12 -18.63
N TYR A 26 -10.49 -11.37 -17.53
CA TYR A 26 -9.96 -11.72 -16.20
C TYR A 26 -10.95 -11.40 -15.06
N PRO A 27 -12.12 -12.06 -14.98
CA PRO A 27 -13.12 -11.77 -13.94
C PRO A 27 -12.60 -12.10 -12.53
N TYR A 28 -11.62 -13.01 -12.43
CA TYR A 28 -10.88 -13.34 -11.22
C TYR A 28 -9.40 -12.98 -11.41
N TYR A 29 -8.91 -11.99 -10.65
CA TYR A 29 -7.51 -11.57 -10.75
C TYR A 29 -6.61 -12.59 -10.01
N PRO A 30 -5.69 -13.29 -10.69
CA PRO A 30 -5.12 -14.56 -10.20
C PRO A 30 -4.02 -14.44 -9.12
N GLU A 31 -3.60 -13.23 -8.76
CA GLU A 31 -2.49 -13.02 -7.81
C GLU A 31 -3.00 -12.91 -6.37
N GLY A 32 -2.21 -13.16 -5.32
CA GLY A 32 -2.64 -12.93 -3.92
C GLY A 32 -3.65 -13.95 -3.33
N LYS A 33 -3.93 -13.84 -2.02
CA LYS A 33 -4.66 -14.87 -1.24
C LYS A 33 -6.15 -14.60 -1.02
N GLN A 34 -6.58 -13.34 -1.13
CA GLN A 34 -7.98 -12.96 -0.90
C GLN A 34 -8.78 -12.95 -2.21
N PRO A 35 -10.09 -13.22 -2.17
CA PRO A 35 -10.96 -13.03 -3.32
C PRO A 35 -10.86 -11.58 -3.82
N LYS A 36 -10.68 -11.43 -5.12
CA LYS A 36 -10.72 -10.14 -5.79
C LYS A 36 -11.25 -10.24 -7.19
N ARG A 37 -12.06 -9.26 -7.55
CA ARG A 37 -12.66 -9.11 -8.87
C ARG A 37 -12.17 -7.81 -9.48
N LEU A 38 -11.74 -7.88 -10.74
CA LEU A 38 -11.46 -6.68 -11.52
C LEU A 38 -12.79 -6.23 -12.11
N LEU A 39 -13.26 -5.06 -11.69
CA LEU A 39 -14.54 -4.49 -12.10
C LEU A 39 -14.29 -3.24 -12.94
N THR A 40 -15.16 -2.97 -13.91
CA THR A 40 -15.16 -1.71 -14.65
C THR A 40 -16.34 -0.85 -14.20
N SER A 41 -16.07 0.38 -13.81
CA SER A 41 -17.11 1.33 -13.42
C SER A 41 -18.00 1.68 -14.63
N PRO A 42 -19.32 1.89 -14.42
CA PRO A 42 -20.21 2.29 -15.50
C PRO A 42 -19.88 3.69 -16.05
N THR A 43 -20.39 4.01 -17.24
CA THR A 43 -20.27 5.35 -17.86
C THR A 43 -21.33 6.35 -17.36
N GLY A 44 -22.21 5.92 -16.47
CA GLY A 44 -23.35 6.71 -15.98
C GLY A 44 -22.99 7.68 -14.85
N GLU A 45 -24.01 8.07 -14.09
CA GLU A 45 -23.83 8.86 -12.86
C GLU A 45 -23.05 8.03 -11.83
N LEU A 46 -21.91 8.57 -11.40
CA LEU A 46 -21.00 7.97 -10.44
C LEU A 46 -20.78 8.95 -9.29
N LEU A 47 -20.39 8.41 -8.14
CA LEU A 47 -19.90 9.24 -7.03
C LEU A 47 -18.68 10.07 -7.48
N PRO A 48 -18.53 11.33 -7.04
CA PRO A 48 -17.53 12.27 -7.58
C PRO A 48 -16.06 11.82 -7.51
N PHE A 49 -15.75 10.84 -6.66
CA PHE A 49 -14.41 10.30 -6.49
C PHE A 49 -14.10 9.10 -7.41
N LEU A 50 -15.08 8.60 -8.16
CA LEU A 50 -14.92 7.51 -9.12
C LEU A 50 -14.73 8.06 -10.54
N LEU A 51 -13.96 7.33 -11.34
CA LEU A 51 -13.80 7.57 -12.77
C LEU A 51 -14.80 6.71 -13.56
N PRO A 52 -15.46 7.24 -14.60
CA PRO A 52 -16.28 6.44 -15.50
C PRO A 52 -15.42 5.56 -16.40
N ASN A 53 -15.92 4.36 -16.74
CA ASN A 53 -15.26 3.40 -17.64
C ASN A 53 -13.79 3.10 -17.24
N HIS A 54 -13.53 3.04 -15.95
CA HIS A 54 -12.20 2.76 -15.40
C HIS A 54 -12.19 1.48 -14.59
N LYS A 55 -11.03 0.83 -14.52
CA LYS A 55 -10.89 -0.43 -13.80
C LYS A 55 -10.66 -0.19 -12.31
N TYR A 56 -11.29 -1.01 -11.49
CA TYR A 56 -11.13 -1.06 -10.04
C TYR A 56 -10.96 -2.50 -9.59
N LEU A 57 -10.05 -2.74 -8.67
CA LEU A 57 -9.89 -4.04 -8.04
C LEU A 57 -10.72 -4.08 -6.75
N PHE A 58 -11.81 -4.83 -6.78
CA PHE A 58 -12.66 -5.05 -5.61
C PHE A 58 -12.11 -6.19 -4.77
N LYS A 59 -11.63 -5.89 -3.56
CA LYS A 59 -11.09 -6.88 -2.61
C LYS A 59 -12.09 -7.13 -1.49
N THR A 60 -12.46 -8.38 -1.27
CA THR A 60 -13.45 -8.79 -0.25
C THR A 60 -12.83 -9.73 0.78
N PRO A 61 -11.95 -9.22 1.66
CA PRO A 61 -11.32 -10.06 2.67
C PRO A 61 -12.39 -10.64 3.61
N SER A 62 -12.19 -11.88 4.06
CA SER A 62 -13.20 -12.62 4.81
C SER A 62 -12.67 -13.18 6.14
N GLY A 63 -13.60 -13.56 7.03
CA GLY A 63 -13.28 -14.10 8.35
C GLY A 63 -12.39 -13.17 9.16
N TRP A 64 -11.32 -13.70 9.75
CA TRP A 64 -10.41 -12.92 10.60
C TRP A 64 -9.66 -11.81 9.85
N GLN A 65 -9.66 -11.83 8.51
CA GLN A 65 -8.97 -10.86 7.65
C GLN A 65 -9.86 -9.69 7.23
N GLN A 66 -11.15 -9.68 7.55
CA GLN A 66 -12.08 -8.60 7.15
C GLN A 66 -11.55 -7.19 7.47
N ARG A 67 -10.81 -7.04 8.57
CA ARG A 67 -10.18 -5.78 9.00
C ARG A 67 -9.09 -5.25 8.05
N GLN A 68 -8.66 -6.03 7.05
CA GLN A 68 -7.79 -5.54 5.97
C GLN A 68 -8.45 -4.41 5.17
N ILE A 69 -9.79 -4.34 5.12
CA ILE A 69 -10.55 -3.22 4.55
C ILE A 69 -10.06 -1.89 5.12
N TRP A 70 -10.01 -1.80 6.45
CA TRP A 70 -9.56 -0.59 7.14
C TRP A 70 -8.09 -0.31 6.90
N SER A 71 -7.27 -1.34 6.76
CA SER A 71 -5.84 -1.17 6.51
C SER A 71 -5.57 -0.55 5.13
N GLU A 72 -6.31 -0.96 4.10
CA GLU A 72 -6.23 -0.37 2.76
C GLU A 72 -6.74 1.07 2.74
N LEU A 73 -7.88 1.36 3.38
CA LEU A 73 -8.45 2.71 3.46
C LEU A 73 -7.53 3.69 4.18
N ILE A 74 -7.05 3.32 5.38
CA ILE A 74 -6.16 4.15 6.19
C ILE A 74 -4.83 4.38 5.45
N ALA A 75 -4.27 3.35 4.80
CA ALA A 75 -3.04 3.51 4.03
C ALA A 75 -3.22 4.49 2.86
N TYR A 76 -4.33 4.40 2.11
CA TYR A 76 -4.60 5.37 1.06
C TYR A 76 -4.76 6.78 1.63
N GLU A 77 -5.63 6.96 2.64
CA GLU A 77 -5.92 8.29 3.19
C GLU A 77 -4.69 8.95 3.81
N LEU A 78 -3.89 8.23 4.62
CA LEU A 78 -2.63 8.77 5.16
C LEU A 78 -1.64 9.16 4.05
N SER A 79 -1.61 8.41 2.94
CA SER A 79 -0.70 8.74 1.83
C SER A 79 -1.03 10.07 1.15
N ARG A 80 -2.26 10.59 1.31
CA ARG A 80 -2.69 11.84 0.68
C ARG A 80 -1.88 13.06 1.13
N ALA A 81 -1.31 13.00 2.33
CA ALA A 81 -0.46 14.07 2.88
C ALA A 81 0.88 14.22 2.14
N VAL A 82 1.30 13.23 1.34
CA VAL A 82 2.64 13.13 0.73
C VAL A 82 2.62 12.90 -0.78
N GLY A 83 1.44 12.94 -1.41
CA GLY A 83 1.23 12.70 -2.83
C GLY A 83 0.72 11.28 -3.15
N PRO A 84 0.39 10.98 -4.42
CA PRO A 84 -0.30 9.74 -4.83
C PRO A 84 0.61 8.51 -4.80
N MET A 85 1.05 8.13 -3.60
CA MET A 85 1.93 6.99 -3.34
C MET A 85 1.15 5.69 -3.24
N VAL A 86 -0.09 5.75 -2.76
CA VAL A 86 -1.01 4.60 -2.71
C VAL A 86 -2.17 4.89 -3.67
N PRO A 87 -2.62 3.91 -4.48
CA PRO A 87 -3.78 4.10 -5.35
C PRO A 87 -5.04 4.46 -4.55
N PRO A 88 -5.97 5.26 -5.12
CA PRO A 88 -7.26 5.53 -4.51
C PRO A 88 -7.98 4.27 -4.03
N CYS A 89 -8.51 4.33 -2.82
CA CYS A 89 -9.17 3.22 -2.14
C CYS A 89 -10.48 3.71 -1.54
N PHE A 90 -11.57 3.00 -1.80
CA PHE A 90 -12.92 3.36 -1.35
C PHE A 90 -13.61 2.17 -0.72
N LEU A 91 -14.38 2.41 0.35
CA LEU A 91 -15.25 1.40 0.92
C LEU A 91 -16.37 1.07 -0.07
N ALA A 92 -16.63 -0.22 -0.28
CA ALA A 92 -17.62 -0.68 -1.22
C ALA A 92 -18.34 -1.95 -0.73
N ILE A 93 -19.52 -2.17 -1.26
CA ILE A 93 -20.34 -3.36 -1.04
C ILE A 93 -20.76 -3.96 -2.37
N ASP A 94 -21.01 -5.26 -2.38
CA ASP A 94 -21.81 -5.93 -3.40
C ASP A 94 -23.13 -6.33 -2.73
N SER A 95 -24.19 -5.57 -2.99
CA SER A 95 -25.49 -5.81 -2.36
C SER A 95 -26.17 -7.10 -2.83
N ARG A 96 -25.80 -7.62 -4.02
CA ARG A 96 -26.34 -8.89 -4.54
C ARG A 96 -25.68 -10.09 -3.86
N GLU A 97 -24.38 -10.04 -3.65
CA GLU A 97 -23.62 -11.13 -3.00
C GLU A 97 -23.53 -10.97 -1.47
N GLY A 98 -23.96 -9.83 -0.92
CA GLY A 98 -23.86 -9.52 0.50
C GLY A 98 -22.42 -9.36 0.98
N GLN A 99 -21.52 -8.91 0.11
CA GLN A 99 -20.10 -8.74 0.41
C GLN A 99 -19.76 -7.29 0.73
N VAL A 100 -18.80 -7.10 1.63
CA VAL A 100 -18.17 -5.81 1.92
C VAL A 100 -16.69 -5.89 1.62
N GLY A 101 -16.12 -4.80 1.11
CA GLY A 101 -14.76 -4.77 0.65
C GLY A 101 -14.25 -3.36 0.38
N VAL A 102 -13.15 -3.30 -0.36
CA VAL A 102 -12.59 -2.04 -0.86
C VAL A 102 -12.43 -2.07 -2.36
N LEU A 103 -12.72 -0.94 -3.01
CA LEU A 103 -12.38 -0.68 -4.40
C LEU A 103 -11.04 0.05 -4.46
N MET A 104 -10.03 -0.63 -4.98
CA MET A 104 -8.74 -0.03 -5.30
C MET A 104 -8.76 0.43 -6.76
N GLU A 105 -8.54 1.71 -7.02
CA GLU A 105 -8.40 2.23 -8.37
C GLU A 105 -7.19 1.60 -9.06
N PHE A 106 -7.40 1.08 -10.27
CA PHE A 106 -6.29 0.55 -11.04
C PHE A 106 -5.40 1.72 -11.47
N PHE A 107 -4.13 1.68 -11.07
CA PHE A 107 -3.23 2.84 -11.16
C PHE A 107 -2.63 3.07 -12.55
N TYR A 108 -3.15 2.41 -13.57
CA TYR A 108 -2.77 2.55 -14.98
C TYR A 108 -3.94 2.16 -15.88
N GLY A 109 -3.81 2.44 -17.18
CA GLY A 109 -4.90 2.18 -18.14
C GLY A 109 -6.00 3.24 -18.11
N TYR A 110 -5.68 4.43 -17.61
CA TYR A 110 -6.60 5.56 -17.63
C TYR A 110 -6.90 6.01 -19.05
N GLU A 111 -8.09 6.59 -19.23
CA GLU A 111 -8.46 7.18 -20.52
C GLU A 111 -7.46 8.28 -20.92
N ASN A 112 -7.04 8.23 -22.19
CA ASN A 112 -6.04 9.10 -22.81
C ASN A 112 -4.60 8.97 -22.26
N GLU A 113 -4.30 7.92 -21.50
CA GLU A 113 -2.92 7.56 -21.18
C GLU A 113 -2.32 6.55 -22.17
N PRO A 114 -0.99 6.58 -22.34
CA PRO A 114 -0.33 5.52 -23.09
C PRO A 114 -0.54 4.15 -22.41
N PRO A 115 -0.44 3.05 -23.17
CA PRO A 115 -0.65 1.70 -22.64
C PRO A 115 0.53 1.29 -21.75
N LEU A 116 0.45 1.68 -20.47
CA LEU A 116 1.37 1.25 -19.44
C LEU A 116 1.16 -0.24 -19.13
N ARG A 117 2.26 -0.93 -18.84
CA ARG A 117 2.25 -2.31 -18.35
C ARG A 117 2.83 -2.35 -16.96
N PHE A 118 2.14 -2.98 -16.03
CA PHE A 118 2.69 -3.31 -14.73
C PHE A 118 3.57 -4.56 -14.84
N ILE A 119 4.75 -4.51 -14.25
CA ILE A 119 5.66 -5.66 -14.12
C ILE A 119 6.01 -5.81 -12.63
N PRO A 120 5.66 -6.93 -11.97
CA PRO A 120 5.93 -7.12 -10.56
C PRO A 120 7.43 -7.20 -10.28
N GLY A 121 7.84 -6.77 -9.08
CA GLY A 121 9.23 -6.82 -8.63
C GLY A 121 9.80 -8.24 -8.62
N SER A 122 8.96 -9.26 -8.39
CA SER A 122 9.33 -10.67 -8.41
C SER A 122 9.87 -11.12 -9.77
N ASP A 123 9.34 -10.60 -10.88
CA ASP A 123 9.81 -10.93 -12.23
C ASP A 123 11.22 -10.39 -12.47
N PHE A 124 11.49 -9.15 -12.03
CA PHE A 124 12.83 -8.58 -12.11
C PHE A 124 13.83 -9.29 -11.20
N ILE A 125 13.45 -9.58 -9.95
CA ILE A 125 14.31 -10.28 -9.01
C ILE A 125 14.62 -11.70 -9.52
N HIS A 126 13.61 -12.41 -10.02
CA HIS A 126 13.78 -13.74 -10.60
C HIS A 126 14.73 -13.71 -11.81
N ALA A 127 14.55 -12.74 -12.72
CA ALA A 127 15.42 -12.57 -13.88
C ALA A 127 16.87 -12.24 -13.47
N TRP A 128 17.05 -11.42 -12.45
CA TRP A 128 18.38 -11.00 -11.98
C TRP A 128 19.13 -12.09 -11.20
N LEU A 129 18.43 -12.85 -10.35
CA LEU A 129 19.03 -13.87 -9.48
C LEU A 129 19.21 -15.24 -10.14
N SER A 130 18.84 -15.41 -11.41
CA SER A 130 19.17 -16.58 -12.24
C SER A 130 18.88 -17.95 -11.59
N GLY A 131 17.82 -18.05 -10.76
CA GLY A 131 17.36 -19.30 -10.14
C GLY A 131 17.42 -19.38 -8.62
N ASP A 132 18.16 -18.49 -7.94
CA ASP A 132 18.25 -18.48 -6.46
C ASP A 132 17.03 -17.84 -5.75
N TYR A 133 15.97 -17.55 -6.51
CA TYR A 133 14.77 -16.87 -6.03
C TYR A 133 13.58 -17.82 -5.91
N ASP A 134 13.15 -18.08 -4.66
CA ASP A 134 11.92 -18.80 -4.34
C ASP A 134 10.72 -17.85 -4.54
N ARG A 135 10.09 -17.90 -5.73
CA ARG A 135 8.89 -17.10 -6.06
C ARG A 135 7.75 -17.29 -5.06
N ARG A 136 7.60 -18.49 -4.47
CA ARG A 136 6.51 -18.77 -3.53
C ARG A 136 6.70 -18.02 -2.21
N ARG A 137 7.95 -17.84 -1.77
CA ARG A 137 8.30 -17.10 -0.55
C ARG A 137 8.70 -15.65 -0.81
N GLY A 138 9.00 -15.32 -2.06
CA GLY A 138 9.56 -14.04 -2.48
C GLY A 138 10.94 -13.78 -1.95
N ARG A 139 11.78 -14.82 -1.85
CA ARG A 139 13.09 -14.73 -1.20
C ARG A 139 14.21 -15.20 -2.12
N PRO A 140 15.40 -14.57 -2.04
CA PRO A 140 15.73 -13.42 -1.20
C PRO A 140 15.08 -12.12 -1.73
N HIS A 141 14.75 -11.20 -0.82
CA HIS A 141 14.23 -9.86 -1.14
C HIS A 141 15.08 -8.84 -0.37
N SER A 142 15.93 -8.10 -1.09
CA SER A 142 16.89 -7.17 -0.48
C SER A 142 16.83 -5.79 -1.11
N MET A 143 17.07 -4.76 -0.30
CA MET A 143 17.02 -3.36 -0.75
C MET A 143 18.10 -3.13 -1.82
N ARG A 144 19.25 -3.80 -1.70
CA ARG A 144 20.34 -3.74 -2.68
C ARG A 144 19.89 -4.26 -4.05
N ALA A 145 19.14 -5.36 -4.11
CA ALA A 145 18.61 -5.89 -5.35
C ALA A 145 17.62 -4.89 -5.97
N ASN A 146 16.68 -4.39 -5.18
CA ASN A 146 15.66 -3.43 -5.62
C ASN A 146 16.28 -2.16 -6.22
N LEU A 147 17.27 -1.58 -5.55
CA LEU A 147 17.98 -0.39 -6.03
C LEU A 147 18.85 -0.68 -7.27
N THR A 148 19.40 -1.90 -7.37
CA THR A 148 20.17 -2.29 -8.55
C THR A 148 19.29 -2.42 -9.78
N ILE A 149 18.11 -3.03 -9.63
CA ILE A 149 17.09 -3.15 -10.69
C ILE A 149 16.66 -1.75 -11.16
N ALA A 150 16.26 -0.88 -10.24
CA ALA A 150 15.80 0.46 -10.60
C ALA A 150 16.89 1.27 -11.33
N ARG A 151 18.13 1.20 -10.84
CA ARG A 151 19.29 1.85 -11.49
C ARG A 151 19.57 1.28 -12.88
N SER A 152 19.53 -0.04 -13.07
CA SER A 152 19.82 -0.65 -14.38
C SER A 152 18.77 -0.32 -15.43
N LEU A 153 17.56 -0.01 -15.01
CA LEU A 153 16.45 0.41 -15.86
C LEU A 153 16.36 1.94 -16.05
N GLY A 154 17.35 2.69 -15.54
CA GLY A 154 17.44 4.13 -15.72
C GLY A 154 16.37 4.95 -14.98
N ILE A 155 15.75 4.39 -13.93
CA ILE A 155 14.73 5.08 -13.14
C ILE A 155 15.39 6.20 -12.35
N SER A 156 14.87 7.43 -12.45
CA SER A 156 15.30 8.58 -11.65
C SER A 156 14.66 8.56 -10.25
N ASN A 157 15.32 9.16 -9.26
CA ASN A 157 14.81 9.33 -7.88
C ASN A 157 14.37 8.03 -7.18
N PHE A 158 14.89 6.88 -7.64
CA PHE A 158 14.50 5.58 -7.11
C PHE A 158 14.92 5.39 -5.64
N LYS A 159 15.97 6.06 -5.18
CA LYS A 159 16.40 6.01 -3.78
C LYS A 159 15.39 6.72 -2.88
N GLU A 160 14.94 7.89 -3.29
CA GLU A 160 13.93 8.70 -2.61
C GLU A 160 12.60 7.95 -2.58
N TRP A 161 12.22 7.32 -3.70
CA TRP A 161 11.03 6.47 -3.75
C TRP A 161 11.13 5.30 -2.77
N TRP A 162 12.24 4.56 -2.76
CA TRP A 162 12.43 3.42 -1.85
C TRP A 162 12.51 3.83 -0.39
N ALA A 163 13.15 4.96 -0.10
CA ALA A 163 13.16 5.54 1.25
C ALA A 163 11.74 5.84 1.72
N LYS A 164 10.95 6.55 0.89
CA LYS A 164 9.55 6.83 1.19
C LYS A 164 8.74 5.55 1.37
N ALA A 165 8.94 4.53 0.54
CA ALA A 165 8.29 3.24 0.68
C ALA A 165 8.62 2.53 2.00
N PHE A 166 9.90 2.45 2.38
CA PHE A 166 10.30 1.84 3.65
C PHE A 166 9.80 2.61 4.86
N PHE A 167 9.85 3.94 4.83
CA PHE A 167 9.33 4.78 5.91
C PHE A 167 7.82 4.69 6.03
N PHE A 168 7.10 4.65 4.91
CA PHE A 168 5.66 4.46 4.91
C PHE A 168 5.26 3.07 5.44
N ASP A 169 5.90 2.00 4.93
CA ASP A 169 5.67 0.64 5.42
C ASP A 169 6.06 0.49 6.89
N ALA A 170 7.06 1.22 7.39
CA ALA A 170 7.41 1.27 8.80
C ALA A 170 6.34 2.00 9.65
N LEU A 171 5.78 3.10 9.14
CA LEU A 171 4.71 3.87 9.79
C LEU A 171 3.45 3.00 9.95
N ILE A 172 2.96 2.41 8.86
CA ILE A 172 1.75 1.58 8.90
C ILE A 172 2.04 0.14 9.39
N GLY A 173 3.30 -0.27 9.42
CA GLY A 173 3.75 -1.59 9.84
C GLY A 173 3.39 -2.69 8.84
N ASN A 174 3.57 -2.44 7.54
CA ASN A 174 3.31 -3.42 6.49
C ASN A 174 4.46 -4.42 6.39
N GLY A 175 4.28 -5.59 7.00
CA GLY A 175 5.32 -6.63 7.01
C GLY A 175 5.35 -7.50 5.74
N ASP A 176 4.38 -7.34 4.85
CA ASP A 176 4.12 -8.23 3.72
C ASP A 176 4.31 -7.52 2.37
N ARG A 177 5.26 -6.57 2.32
CA ARG A 177 5.76 -5.98 1.07
C ARG A 177 6.60 -7.00 0.28
N HIS A 178 5.94 -8.07 -0.14
CA HIS A 178 6.50 -9.11 -1.01
C HIS A 178 6.89 -8.51 -2.38
N PRO A 179 7.82 -9.12 -3.14
CA PRO A 179 8.13 -8.66 -4.49
C PRO A 179 6.99 -8.63 -5.50
N ASP A 180 5.87 -9.29 -5.23
CA ASP A 180 4.63 -9.14 -6.02
C ASP A 180 3.82 -7.88 -5.64
N ASN A 181 4.08 -7.32 -4.45
CA ASN A 181 3.36 -6.18 -3.87
C ASN A 181 4.09 -4.84 -4.09
N TRP A 182 5.02 -4.82 -5.05
CA TRP A 182 5.61 -3.63 -5.66
C TRP A 182 6.06 -3.98 -7.07
N GLY A 183 6.31 -2.98 -7.90
CA GLY A 183 6.77 -3.23 -9.26
C GLY A 183 7.02 -1.95 -10.02
N LEU A 184 7.12 -2.09 -11.33
CA LEU A 184 7.40 -1.00 -12.25
C LEU A 184 6.27 -0.84 -13.27
N LEU A 185 6.04 0.41 -13.68
CA LEU A 185 5.24 0.74 -14.85
C LEU A 185 6.18 0.89 -16.04
N ALA A 186 5.91 0.13 -17.10
CA ALA A 186 6.66 0.17 -18.35
C ALA A 186 5.85 0.91 -19.42
N LEU A 187 6.42 1.98 -19.95
CA LEU A 187 5.91 2.78 -21.05
C LEU A 187 6.64 2.42 -22.34
N PRO A 188 5.98 1.88 -23.38
CA PRO A 188 6.63 1.66 -24.67
C PRO A 188 7.14 2.99 -25.28
N THR A 189 8.43 3.07 -25.59
CA THR A 189 9.07 4.24 -26.23
C THR A 189 9.57 3.94 -27.66
N GLY A 190 9.41 2.70 -28.12
CA GLY A 190 9.76 2.22 -29.45
C GLY A 190 9.45 0.74 -29.59
N ALA A 191 9.80 0.12 -30.71
CA ALA A 191 9.44 -1.28 -31.00
C ALA A 191 9.90 -2.28 -29.93
N ASN A 192 11.04 -2.04 -29.28
CA ASN A 192 11.62 -2.89 -28.23
C ASN A 192 12.26 -2.07 -27.09
N ASN A 193 11.78 -0.84 -26.85
CA ASN A 193 12.33 0.00 -25.80
C ASN A 193 11.22 0.49 -24.87
N TYR A 194 11.56 0.63 -23.58
CA TYR A 194 10.61 1.00 -22.54
C TYR A 194 11.22 2.07 -21.64
N GLY A 195 10.42 3.08 -21.29
CA GLY A 195 10.66 3.93 -20.13
C GLY A 195 10.07 3.26 -18.89
N TYR A 196 10.78 3.30 -17.77
CA TYR A 196 10.33 2.69 -16.52
C TYR A 196 10.13 3.73 -15.43
N SER A 197 9.08 3.56 -14.63
CA SER A 197 8.87 4.28 -13.39
C SER A 197 8.43 3.32 -12.28
N MET A 198 8.65 3.71 -11.03
CA MET A 198 8.13 2.93 -9.89
C MET A 198 6.60 2.97 -9.91
N ALA A 199 5.96 1.81 -9.71
CA ALA A 199 4.51 1.77 -9.49
C ALA A 199 4.18 2.30 -8.08
N PRO A 200 2.94 2.74 -7.83
CA PRO A 200 2.46 3.05 -6.48
C PRO A 200 2.59 1.86 -5.51
N LEU A 201 2.56 2.13 -4.21
CA LEU A 201 2.45 1.12 -3.15
C LEU A 201 1.00 0.63 -3.06
N PHE A 202 0.77 -0.63 -3.40
CA PHE A 202 -0.55 -1.27 -3.32
C PHE A 202 -0.50 -2.49 -2.41
N ASP A 203 -1.65 -3.06 -2.06
CA ASP A 203 -1.73 -4.22 -1.14
C ASP A 203 -1.20 -3.90 0.26
N ASN A 204 -1.83 -2.92 0.90
CA ASN A 204 -1.50 -2.46 2.25
C ASN A 204 -2.35 -3.16 3.32
N GLY A 205 -3.20 -4.11 2.92
CA GLY A 205 -4.09 -4.85 3.81
C GLY A 205 -3.37 -5.56 4.97
N SER A 206 -2.12 -5.99 4.77
CA SER A 206 -1.30 -6.67 5.79
C SER A 206 -0.59 -5.72 6.77
N SER A 207 -1.20 -4.58 7.10
CA SER A 207 -0.64 -3.54 7.98
C SER A 207 -1.55 -3.28 9.20
N LEU A 208 -1.22 -2.26 10.01
CA LEU A 208 -2.13 -1.66 11.00
C LEU A 208 -2.82 -2.65 11.95
N SER A 209 -2.08 -3.68 12.37
CA SER A 209 -2.58 -4.68 13.32
C SER A 209 -3.93 -5.30 12.90
N TYR A 210 -4.09 -5.55 11.60
CA TYR A 210 -5.33 -6.09 11.03
C TYR A 210 -5.73 -7.45 11.63
N GLY A 211 -4.74 -8.25 12.05
CA GLY A 211 -4.94 -9.61 12.56
C GLY A 211 -5.47 -9.63 13.99
N GLU A 212 -5.22 -8.58 14.75
CA GLU A 212 -5.56 -8.48 16.16
C GLU A 212 -7.05 -8.14 16.35
N THR A 213 -7.74 -8.82 17.26
CA THR A 213 -9.08 -8.43 17.75
C THR A 213 -8.98 -7.32 18.78
N ASP A 214 -10.09 -6.70 19.12
CA ASP A 214 -10.11 -5.61 20.10
C ASP A 214 -9.70 -6.07 21.50
N GLU A 215 -10.01 -7.31 21.88
CA GLU A 215 -9.51 -7.91 23.13
C GLU A 215 -7.99 -8.08 23.11
N GLN A 216 -7.41 -8.39 21.95
CA GLN A 216 -5.96 -8.51 21.79
C GLN A 216 -5.30 -7.12 21.80
N LEU A 217 -5.87 -6.13 21.11
CA LEU A 217 -5.41 -4.74 21.15
C LEU A 217 -5.42 -4.19 22.58
N ASN A 218 -6.48 -4.48 23.33
CA ASN A 218 -6.60 -4.16 24.75
C ASN A 218 -5.60 -4.89 25.65
N ARG A 219 -4.75 -5.79 25.16
CA ARG A 219 -3.66 -6.41 25.94
C ARG A 219 -2.28 -5.90 25.53
N LEU A 220 -2.18 -5.22 24.40
CA LEU A 220 -0.94 -4.63 23.91
C LEU A 220 -0.67 -3.31 24.65
N ARG A 221 0.04 -3.39 25.78
CA ARG A 221 0.41 -2.23 26.60
C ARG A 221 1.76 -1.61 26.24
N ASP A 222 2.72 -2.45 25.87
CA ASP A 222 4.08 -2.02 25.52
C ASP A 222 4.19 -1.86 23.99
N LEU A 223 3.91 -0.64 23.52
CA LEU A 223 3.98 -0.29 22.10
C LEU A 223 5.40 -0.41 21.56
N ASP A 224 6.42 -0.05 22.32
CA ASP A 224 7.81 -0.13 21.87
C ASP A 224 8.25 -1.58 21.68
N ALA A 225 7.87 -2.48 22.58
CA ALA A 225 8.10 -3.91 22.41
C ALA A 225 7.30 -4.50 21.25
N TYR A 226 6.09 -3.98 20.96
CA TYR A 226 5.31 -4.38 19.79
C TYR A 226 6.00 -3.93 18.49
N ILE A 227 6.36 -2.65 18.38
CA ILE A 227 7.05 -2.05 17.23
C ILE A 227 8.38 -2.76 16.95
N ARG A 228 9.19 -3.02 17.98
CA ARG A 228 10.51 -3.70 17.86
C ARG A 228 10.42 -5.11 17.29
N ARG A 229 9.29 -5.79 17.40
CA ARG A 229 9.08 -7.14 16.84
C ARG A 229 8.71 -7.09 15.36
N GLY A 230 8.12 -5.98 14.91
CA GLY A 230 7.71 -5.77 13.52
C GLY A 230 8.89 -5.88 12.56
N ARG A 231 8.70 -6.62 11.48
CA ARG A 231 9.69 -6.80 10.42
C ARG A 231 9.08 -6.49 9.08
N HIS A 232 9.84 -5.80 8.26
CA HIS A 232 9.53 -5.61 6.86
C HIS A 232 9.82 -6.91 6.10
N HIS A 233 9.23 -7.10 4.93
CA HIS A 233 9.57 -8.27 4.10
C HIS A 233 10.99 -8.14 3.56
N CYS A 234 11.36 -7.01 2.96
CA CYS A 234 12.73 -6.73 2.51
C CYS A 234 13.76 -6.74 3.66
N ALA A 235 15.00 -7.10 3.33
CA ALA A 235 16.19 -6.94 4.17
C ALA A 235 17.22 -6.01 3.53
N ALA A 236 18.21 -5.55 4.29
CA ALA A 236 19.36 -4.81 3.78
C ALA A 236 20.23 -5.67 2.84
N GLY A 237 20.37 -6.96 3.18
CA GLY A 237 21.15 -7.95 2.43
C GLY A 237 20.32 -9.16 1.96
N ASN A 238 20.99 -10.12 1.32
CA ASN A 238 20.37 -11.36 0.85
C ASN A 238 20.27 -12.37 2.00
N ILE A 239 19.35 -12.12 2.94
CA ILE A 239 19.09 -12.98 4.09
C ILE A 239 17.68 -13.60 4.02
N ALA A 240 17.52 -14.73 4.71
CA ALA A 240 16.28 -15.50 4.67
C ALA A 240 15.06 -14.79 5.30
N LYS A 241 15.30 -13.82 6.19
CA LYS A 241 14.28 -13.08 6.92
C LYS A 241 14.45 -11.59 6.71
N GLY A 242 13.35 -10.86 6.60
CA GLY A 242 13.41 -9.40 6.52
C GLY A 242 13.87 -8.74 7.81
N ASP A 243 14.37 -7.51 7.70
CA ASP A 243 14.86 -6.72 8.82
C ASP A 243 13.72 -6.07 9.60
N ARG A 244 14.01 -5.60 10.82
CA ARG A 244 13.04 -4.80 11.57
C ARG A 244 12.83 -3.47 10.86
N PHE A 245 11.62 -2.92 10.95
CA PHE A 245 11.25 -1.71 10.22
C PHE A 245 12.21 -0.53 10.46
N ILE A 246 12.45 -0.20 11.74
CA ILE A 246 13.29 0.93 12.12
C ILE A 246 14.75 0.68 11.71
N GLU A 247 15.28 -0.51 11.95
CA GLU A 247 16.65 -0.90 11.56
C GLU A 247 16.83 -0.85 10.04
N LEU A 248 15.83 -1.28 9.25
CA LEU A 248 15.89 -1.20 7.79
C LEU A 248 15.91 0.26 7.30
N CYS A 249 15.09 1.12 7.90
CA CYS A 249 15.08 2.55 7.58
C CYS A 249 16.42 3.20 7.92
N GLU A 250 17.00 2.87 9.08
CA GLU A 250 18.30 3.37 9.52
C GLU A 250 19.41 2.95 8.56
N MET A 251 19.50 1.65 8.26
CA MET A 251 20.46 1.11 7.30
C MET A 251 20.33 1.77 5.93
N PHE A 252 19.09 2.08 5.49
CA PHE A 252 18.86 2.77 4.23
C PHE A 252 19.35 4.22 4.26
N LEU A 253 19.03 4.97 5.32
CA LEU A 253 19.49 6.36 5.49
C LEU A 253 21.02 6.43 5.49
N VAL A 254 21.67 5.62 6.31
CA VAL A 254 23.13 5.57 6.43
C VAL A 254 23.79 5.23 5.09
N ALA A 255 23.26 4.24 4.37
CA ALA A 255 23.86 3.76 3.13
C ALA A 255 23.63 4.68 1.92
N TYR A 256 22.47 5.32 1.82
CA TYR A 256 22.05 5.98 0.59
C TYR A 256 21.77 7.48 0.70
N LYS A 257 21.60 8.00 1.92
CA LYS A 257 21.38 9.43 2.22
C LYS A 257 20.34 10.09 1.31
N PRO A 258 19.11 9.53 1.22
CA PRO A 258 18.03 10.14 0.44
C PRO A 258 17.66 11.51 1.02
N ALA A 259 17.39 12.48 0.17
CA ALA A 259 16.94 13.81 0.59
C ALA A 259 15.43 13.83 0.94
N GLY A 260 15.01 14.79 1.76
CA GLY A 260 13.58 15.12 1.99
C GLY A 260 12.80 14.13 2.86
N ILE A 261 13.43 13.12 3.46
CA ILE A 261 12.70 12.11 4.25
C ILE A 261 12.15 12.70 5.54
N ALA A 262 12.94 13.50 6.25
CA ALA A 262 12.49 14.12 7.49
C ALA A 262 11.56 15.30 7.21
N ASP A 263 12.09 16.28 6.50
CA ASP A 263 11.64 17.66 6.38
C ASP A 263 10.62 17.89 5.24
N GLU A 264 10.44 16.93 4.33
CA GLU A 264 9.41 17.00 3.30
C GLU A 264 8.35 15.89 3.44
N PHE A 265 8.77 14.69 3.83
CA PHE A 265 7.92 13.50 3.87
C PHE A 265 7.34 13.23 5.26
N MET A 266 8.16 12.91 6.26
CA MET A 266 7.68 12.45 7.56
C MET A 266 6.92 13.52 8.35
N ILE A 267 7.26 14.80 8.18
CA ILE A 267 6.53 15.92 8.83
C ILE A 267 5.06 16.02 8.41
N ARG A 268 4.66 15.38 7.30
CA ARG A 268 3.29 15.46 6.77
C ARG A 268 2.31 14.57 7.52
N PHE A 269 2.78 13.53 8.20
CA PHE A 269 1.92 12.61 8.96
C PHE A 269 1.65 13.14 10.37
N THR A 270 0.97 14.27 10.51
CA THR A 270 0.73 14.92 11.82
C THR A 270 -0.21 14.11 12.72
N ASP A 271 -0.25 14.43 14.02
CA ASP A 271 -1.22 13.81 14.95
C ASP A 271 -2.65 14.11 14.52
N GLU A 272 -2.88 15.33 14.05
CA GLU A 272 -4.15 15.78 13.51
C GLU A 272 -4.58 14.96 12.29
N GLU A 273 -3.68 14.76 11.33
CA GLU A 273 -3.95 13.93 10.14
C GLU A 273 -4.26 12.48 10.53
N ILE A 274 -3.47 11.89 11.43
CA ILE A 274 -3.70 10.53 11.93
C ILE A 274 -5.08 10.44 12.61
N THR A 275 -5.40 11.38 13.50
CA THR A 275 -6.68 11.40 14.20
C THR A 275 -7.84 11.60 13.23
N ASP A 276 -7.74 12.52 12.29
CA ASP A 276 -8.76 12.78 11.28
C ASP A 276 -9.08 11.51 10.46
N VAL A 277 -8.04 10.81 9.96
CA VAL A 277 -8.23 9.57 9.20
C VAL A 277 -8.93 8.48 10.01
N LEU A 278 -8.56 8.29 11.27
CA LEU A 278 -9.17 7.27 12.12
C LEU A 278 -10.59 7.64 12.52
N SER A 279 -10.86 8.91 12.79
CA SER A 279 -12.22 9.42 13.06
C SER A 279 -13.12 9.29 11.84
N TRP A 280 -12.62 9.57 10.64
CA TRP A 280 -13.35 9.33 9.39
C TRP A 280 -13.74 7.87 9.22
N CYS A 281 -12.82 6.93 9.49
CA CYS A 281 -13.13 5.49 9.42
C CYS A 281 -14.25 5.07 10.39
N ARG A 282 -14.32 5.69 11.58
CA ARG A 282 -15.37 5.43 12.59
C ARG A 282 -16.78 5.82 12.16
N ASN A 283 -16.91 6.71 11.18
CA ASN A 283 -18.21 7.27 10.78
C ASN A 283 -18.95 6.43 9.74
N PHE A 284 -18.33 5.40 9.17
CA PHE A 284 -18.98 4.51 8.22
C PHE A 284 -19.92 3.52 8.90
N ASP A 285 -21.15 3.43 8.40
CA ASP A 285 -22.07 2.33 8.71
C ASP A 285 -21.75 1.12 7.82
N SER A 286 -20.84 0.28 8.29
CA SER A 286 -20.29 -0.87 7.55
C SER A 286 -20.49 -2.18 8.32
N PRO A 287 -20.82 -3.30 7.66
CA PRO A 287 -20.88 -4.61 8.32
C PRO A 287 -19.58 -5.03 9.03
N VAL A 288 -18.44 -4.52 8.58
CA VAL A 288 -17.15 -4.69 9.25
C VAL A 288 -16.88 -3.43 10.05
N GLU A 289 -17.17 -3.44 11.35
CA GLU A 289 -16.98 -2.27 12.20
C GLU A 289 -15.50 -1.84 12.29
N PHE A 290 -15.25 -0.52 12.24
CA PHE A 290 -14.01 0.05 12.75
C PHE A 290 -14.26 0.48 14.19
N SER A 291 -13.78 -0.24 15.20
CA SER A 291 -14.14 0.03 16.60
C SER A 291 -13.38 1.21 17.24
N GLU A 292 -13.89 1.74 18.35
CA GLU A 292 -13.22 2.79 19.13
C GLU A 292 -11.89 2.28 19.71
N VAL A 293 -11.90 1.06 20.26
CA VAL A 293 -10.70 0.39 20.78
C VAL A 293 -9.59 0.34 19.73
N ARG A 294 -9.95 0.02 18.47
CA ARG A 294 -9.01 -0.01 17.37
C ARG A 294 -8.53 1.38 17.00
N ALA A 295 -9.43 2.36 16.88
CA ALA A 295 -9.06 3.73 16.58
C ALA A 295 -8.05 4.28 17.59
N ASP A 296 -8.29 4.09 18.89
CA ASP A 296 -7.41 4.55 19.96
C ASP A 296 -6.04 3.85 19.96
N PHE A 297 -6.05 2.53 19.76
CA PHE A 297 -4.80 1.77 19.65
C PHE A 297 -3.99 2.20 18.44
N LEU A 298 -4.61 2.31 17.26
CA LEU A 298 -3.94 2.70 16.02
C LEU A 298 -3.42 4.13 16.07
N ARG A 299 -4.16 5.05 16.70
CA ARG A 299 -3.68 6.42 16.94
C ARG A 299 -2.38 6.39 17.73
N SER A 300 -2.38 5.69 18.87
CA SER A 300 -1.20 5.58 19.73
C SER A 300 -0.02 4.90 19.02
N LEU A 301 -0.30 3.85 18.24
CA LEU A 301 0.72 3.10 17.48
C LEU A 301 1.34 3.94 16.36
N LEU A 302 0.53 4.63 15.56
CA LEU A 302 0.98 5.45 14.44
C LEU A 302 1.79 6.66 14.92
N VAL A 303 1.31 7.35 15.94
CA VAL A 303 2.04 8.47 16.57
C VAL A 303 3.39 8.00 17.08
N ARG A 304 3.42 6.89 17.82
CA ARG A 304 4.69 6.35 18.36
C ARG A 304 5.67 5.92 17.27
N ARG A 305 5.19 5.26 16.20
CA ARG A 305 6.04 4.91 15.06
C ARG A 305 6.59 6.14 14.35
N ARG A 306 5.77 7.18 14.16
CA ARG A 306 6.21 8.44 13.57
C ARG A 306 7.30 9.11 14.43
N GLU A 307 7.13 9.17 15.75
CA GLU A 307 8.16 9.71 16.66
C GLU A 307 9.50 9.00 16.48
N LEU A 308 9.50 7.66 16.45
CA LEU A 308 10.71 6.87 16.25
C LEU A 308 11.35 7.12 14.88
N LEU A 309 10.54 7.26 13.82
CA LEU A 309 11.02 7.55 12.47
C LEU A 309 11.57 8.97 12.34
N LEU A 310 10.96 9.96 13.00
CA LEU A 310 11.46 11.33 13.05
C LEU A 310 12.76 11.44 13.84
N ALA A 311 12.86 10.77 14.99
CA ALA A 311 14.09 10.69 15.77
C ALA A 311 15.22 10.07 14.94
N LEU A 312 14.92 8.97 14.24
CA LEU A 312 15.87 8.33 13.32
C LEU A 312 16.38 9.30 12.25
N CYS A 313 15.51 10.14 11.69
CA CYS A 313 15.91 11.15 10.72
C CYS A 313 16.83 12.22 11.33
N ALA A 314 16.54 12.66 12.57
CA ALA A 314 17.35 13.66 13.27
C ALA A 314 18.75 13.14 13.60
N ASP A 315 18.88 11.85 13.94
CA ASP A 315 20.16 11.20 14.24
C ASP A 315 21.05 11.01 12.99
N ASN A 316 20.45 11.10 11.79
CA ASN A 316 21.11 10.84 10.50
C ASN A 316 21.15 12.07 9.56
N ALA A 317 20.73 13.25 10.05
CA ALA A 317 20.83 14.53 9.34
C ALA A 317 22.27 15.06 9.33
#